data_AF-A0A5K0YE52-F1
#
_entry.id   AF-A0A5K0YE52-F1
#
_cell.length_a   1.000
_cell.length_b   1.000
_cell.length_c   1.000
_cell.angle_alpha   90.00
_cell.angle_beta   90.00
_cell.angle_gamma   90.00
#
_symmetry.space_group_name_H-M   'P 1'
#
loop_
_entity.id
_entity.type
_entity.pdbx_description
1 polymer ?
#
loop_
_entity_poly.entity_id
_entity_poly.type
_entity_poly.pdbx_seq_one_letter_code
_entity_poly.pdbx_strand_id
1 'polypeptide(L)'
;LGGMHLVLFQVDGNHRLPPTTLSPGDMVCIRVCDSRGAGATSCMQGFVNSLGEDGCSITVALESRHGDPTFSKLFGKNVRLDRIHGLADALTYE
;
A
#
# COMPACT_ATOMS: atom_id res chain seq x y z
N LEU A 1 -11.06 17.33 8.74
CA LEU A 1 -11.77 16.16 8.17
C LEU A 1 -10.75 15.39 7.34
N GLY A 2 -10.36 14.19 7.78
CA GLY A 2 -9.51 13.28 6.99
C GLY A 2 -10.34 12.51 5.97
N GLY A 3 -9.69 11.83 5.03
CA GLY A 3 -10.36 11.07 3.98
C GLY A 3 -9.48 9.95 3.43
N MET A 4 -10.09 9.04 2.67
CA MET A 4 -9.36 8.03 1.91
C MET A 4 -8.87 8.61 0.60
N HIS A 5 -7.60 8.44 0.29
CA HIS A 5 -7.02 8.83 -0.99
C HIS A 5 -6.54 7.58 -1.72
N LEU A 6 -6.90 7.48 -2.99
CA LEU A 6 -6.40 6.45 -3.87
C LEU A 6 -4.99 6.83 -4.34
N VAL A 7 -4.05 5.92 -4.12
CA VAL A 7 -2.65 6.07 -4.54
C VAL A 7 -2.29 4.96 -5.49
N LEU A 8 -1.83 5.33 -6.66
CA LEU A 8 -1.31 4.42 -7.67
C LEU A 8 0.16 4.16 -7.40
N PHE A 9 0.51 2.90 -7.15
CA PHE A 9 1.88 2.42 -7.15
C PHE A 9 2.13 1.69 -8.46
N GLN A 10 3.19 2.08 -9.15
CA GLN A 10 3.59 1.48 -10.41
C GLN A 10 5.06 1.07 -10.31
N VAL A 11 5.39 -0.08 -10.87
CA VAL A 11 6.78 -0.48 -11.02
C VAL A 11 7.47 0.41 -12.05
N ASP A 12 8.72 0.77 -11.78
CA ASP A 12 9.50 1.58 -12.71
C ASP A 12 9.98 0.74 -13.91
N GLY A 13 9.99 1.34 -15.09
CA GLY A 13 10.36 0.70 -16.36
C GLY A 13 9.39 -0.39 -16.83
N ASN A 14 9.90 -1.36 -17.61
CA ASN A 14 9.09 -2.40 -18.25
C ASN A 14 8.97 -3.68 -17.39
N HIS A 15 9.02 -3.52 -16.07
CA HIS A 15 8.89 -4.62 -15.12
C HIS A 15 7.42 -4.91 -14.83
N ARG A 16 7.13 -6.08 -14.25
CA ARG A 16 5.80 -6.41 -13.73
C ARG A 16 5.85 -6.38 -12.21
N LEU A 17 4.70 -6.23 -11.58
CA LEU A 17 4.57 -6.46 -10.15
C LEU A 17 5.09 -7.87 -9.84
N PRO A 18 5.82 -8.05 -8.72
CA PRO A 18 6.18 -9.39 -8.28
C PRO A 18 4.91 -10.23 -8.13
N PRO A 19 4.96 -11.54 -8.43
CA PRO A 19 3.82 -12.43 -8.22
C PRO A 19 3.29 -12.24 -6.81
N THR A 20 2.03 -11.83 -6.72
CA THR A 20 1.40 -11.46 -5.46
C THR A 20 0.04 -12.13 -5.38
N THR A 21 -0.34 -12.55 -4.18
CA THR A 21 -1.68 -13.06 -3.91
C THR A 21 -2.62 -11.93 -3.50
N LEU A 22 -2.15 -10.66 -3.49
CA LEU A 22 -2.95 -9.49 -3.16
C LEU A 22 -4.19 -9.39 -4.05
N SER A 23 -5.27 -8.88 -3.50
CA SER A 23 -6.58 -8.75 -4.12
C SER A 23 -7.31 -7.54 -3.54
N PRO A 24 -8.26 -6.94 -4.28
CA PRO A 24 -9.09 -5.86 -3.76
C PRO A 24 -9.69 -6.21 -2.39
N GLY A 25 -9.60 -5.27 -1.45
CA GLY A 25 -10.04 -5.43 -0.05
C GLY A 25 -8.95 -5.91 0.91
N ASP A 26 -7.82 -6.43 0.42
CA ASP A 26 -6.72 -6.81 1.30
C ASP A 26 -6.13 -5.60 2.03
N MET A 27 -5.93 -5.75 3.33
CA MET A 27 -5.19 -4.78 4.11
C MET A 27 -3.68 -4.95 3.90
N VAL A 28 -2.99 -3.85 3.63
CA VAL A 28 -1.57 -3.80 3.32
C VAL A 28 -0.83 -2.77 4.17
N CYS A 29 0.45 -3.06 4.41
CA CYS A 29 1.43 -2.21 5.08
C CYS A 29 2.40 -1.69 4.01
N ILE A 30 2.44 -0.38 3.80
CA ILE A 30 3.29 0.31 2.82
C ILE A 30 4.50 0.85 3.56
N ARG A 31 5.69 0.37 3.17
CA ARG A 31 6.98 0.78 3.74
C ARG A 31 7.83 1.41 2.67
N VAL A 32 8.47 2.54 2.99
CA VAL A 32 9.56 3.07 2.16
C VAL A 32 10.79 2.20 2.37
N CYS A 33 11.43 1.78 1.28
CA CYS A 33 12.64 0.99 1.26
C CYS A 33 13.83 1.82 0.78
N ASP A 34 15.00 1.62 1.39
CA ASP A 34 16.26 2.08 0.82
C ASP A 34 16.67 1.19 -0.38
N SER A 35 17.76 1.57 -1.08
CA SER A 35 18.26 0.83 -2.25
C SER A 35 18.73 -0.60 -1.94
N ARG A 36 18.87 -0.97 -0.65
CA ARG A 36 19.22 -2.32 -0.20
C ARG A 36 17.99 -3.13 0.19
N GLY A 37 16.78 -2.58 -0.01
CA GLY A 37 15.52 -3.19 0.36
C GLY A 37 15.23 -3.15 1.87
N ALA A 38 16.04 -2.45 2.67
CA ALA A 38 15.77 -2.27 4.09
C ALA A 38 14.58 -1.31 4.24
N GLY A 39 13.45 -1.85 4.68
CA GLY A 39 12.23 -1.08 4.91
C GLY A 39 12.31 -0.28 6.22
N ALA A 40 11.75 0.92 6.22
CA ALA A 40 11.51 1.66 7.46
C ALA A 40 10.67 0.82 8.45
N THR A 41 10.93 0.98 9.75
CA THR A 41 10.20 0.26 10.81
C THR A 41 8.74 0.70 10.91
N SER A 42 8.44 1.95 10.55
CA SER A 42 7.09 2.48 10.41
C SER A 42 6.49 2.13 9.06
N CYS A 43 5.19 1.80 9.03
CA CYS A 43 4.45 1.63 7.79
C CYS A 43 3.12 2.37 7.81
N MET A 44 2.69 2.79 6.64
CA MET A 44 1.33 3.27 6.41
C MET A 44 0.43 2.07 6.14
N GLN A 45 -0.82 2.15 6.57
CA GLN A 45 -1.79 1.09 6.31
C GLN A 45 -2.82 1.57 5.30
N GLY A 46 -3.33 0.63 4.51
CA GLY A 46 -4.42 0.87 3.59
C GLY A 46 -4.98 -0.42 3.03
N PHE A 47 -5.90 -0.27 2.09
CA PHE A 47 -6.58 -1.40 1.45
C PHE A 47 -6.30 -1.40 -0.03
N VAL A 48 -6.04 -2.56 -0.60
CA VAL A 48 -5.95 -2.70 -2.05
C VAL A 48 -7.30 -2.34 -2.65
N ASN A 49 -7.33 -1.34 -3.52
CA ASN A 49 -8.52 -0.94 -4.26
C ASN A 49 -8.65 -1.75 -5.54
N SER A 50 -7.56 -1.84 -6.31
CA SER A 50 -7.52 -2.55 -7.59
C SER A 50 -6.09 -2.92 -7.98
N LEU A 51 -5.96 -3.96 -8.79
CA LEU A 51 -4.74 -4.29 -9.52
C LEU A 51 -4.90 -3.80 -10.96
N GLY A 52 -3.85 -3.23 -11.54
CA GLY A 52 -3.83 -2.87 -12.95
C GLY A 52 -3.90 -4.10 -13.85
N GLU A 53 -4.66 -4.02 -14.94
CA GLU A 53 -4.79 -5.10 -15.92
C GLU A 53 -3.46 -5.42 -16.62
N ASP A 54 -2.55 -4.44 -16.67
CA ASP A 54 -1.17 -4.57 -17.14
C ASP A 54 -0.30 -5.45 -16.23
N GLY A 55 -0.73 -5.64 -14.98
CA GLY A 55 0.05 -6.31 -13.93
C GLY A 55 1.29 -5.52 -13.52
N CYS A 56 1.35 -4.22 -13.82
CA CYS A 56 2.47 -3.33 -13.48
C CYS A 56 2.09 -2.32 -12.40
N SER A 57 0.81 -2.19 -12.09
CA SER A 57 0.32 -1.21 -11.13
C SER A 57 -0.66 -1.79 -10.11
N ILE A 58 -0.69 -1.18 -8.94
CA ILE A 58 -1.62 -1.48 -7.85
C ILE A 58 -2.13 -0.16 -7.27
N THR A 59 -3.44 -0.03 -7.12
CA THR A 59 -4.05 1.12 -6.48
C THR A 59 -4.42 0.75 -5.05
N VAL A 60 -4.00 1.57 -4.10
CA VAL A 60 -4.28 1.38 -2.67
C VAL A 60 -5.01 2.59 -2.12
N ALA A 61 -6.08 2.36 -1.38
CA ALA A 61 -6.77 3.37 -0.58
C ALA A 61 -6.01 3.57 0.73
N LEU A 62 -5.44 4.75 0.91
CA LEU A 62 -4.73 5.16 2.12
C LEU A 62 -5.57 6.17 2.90
N GLU A 63 -5.71 5.99 4.20
CA GLU A 63 -6.31 7.00 5.06
C GLU A 63 -5.29 8.13 5.28
N SER A 64 -5.71 9.37 5.03
CA SER A 64 -4.93 10.55 5.37
C SER A 64 -5.67 11.42 6.36
N ARG A 65 -4.92 11.90 7.35
CA ARG A 65 -5.40 12.97 8.23
C ARG A 65 -5.07 14.31 7.60
N HIS A 66 -5.94 15.29 7.80
CA HIS A 66 -5.75 16.64 7.27
C HIS A 66 -4.41 17.22 7.78
N GLY A 67 -3.55 17.66 6.85
CA GLY A 67 -2.21 18.19 7.16
C GLY A 67 -1.10 17.13 7.25
N ASP A 68 -1.40 15.86 6.98
CA ASP A 68 -0.39 14.80 7.01
C ASP A 68 0.43 14.76 5.70
N PRO A 69 1.77 14.95 5.75
CA PRO A 69 2.64 14.89 4.57
C PRO A 69 2.90 13.46 4.06
N THR A 70 2.13 12.46 4.50
CA THR A 70 2.26 11.04 4.19
C THR A 70 2.48 10.76 2.71
N PHE A 71 1.67 11.34 1.81
CA PHE A 71 1.81 11.11 0.36
C PHE A 71 3.11 11.66 -0.22
N SER A 72 3.52 12.84 0.21
CA SER A 72 4.79 13.46 -0.19
C SER A 72 6.01 12.64 0.23
N LYS A 73 5.92 11.78 1.25
CA LYS A 73 7.00 10.86 1.65
C LYS A 73 7.14 9.65 0.72
N LEU A 74 6.10 9.28 -0.01
CA LEU A 74 6.08 8.13 -0.92
C LEU A 74 6.56 8.48 -2.33
N PHE A 75 6.35 9.73 -2.76
CA PHE A 75 6.64 10.14 -4.13
C PHE A 75 8.13 9.94 -4.49
N GLY A 76 8.39 9.22 -5.58
CA GLY A 76 9.73 8.93 -6.07
C GLY A 76 10.57 8.02 -5.15
N LYS A 77 9.95 7.35 -4.18
CA LYS A 77 10.63 6.38 -3.31
C LYS A 77 10.31 4.96 -3.72
N ASN A 78 11.28 4.06 -3.53
CA ASN A 78 11.01 2.63 -3.59
C ASN A 78 10.17 2.24 -2.38
N VAL A 79 9.11 1.47 -2.63
CA VAL A 79 8.20 1.02 -1.58
C VAL A 79 8.00 -0.48 -1.64
N ARG A 80 7.70 -1.05 -0.49
CA ARG A 80 7.28 -2.44 -0.34
C ARG A 80 5.89 -2.48 0.25
N LEU A 81 5.05 -3.34 -0.31
CA LEU A 81 3.70 -3.61 0.16
C LEU A 81 3.66 -5.02 0.73
N ASP A 82 3.38 -5.13 2.02
CA ASP A 82 3.22 -6.41 2.71
C ASP A 82 1.76 -6.58 3.12
N ARG A 83 1.15 -7.74 2.83
CA ARG A 83 -0.20 -8.07 3.30
C ARG A 83 -0.19 -8.19 4.82
N ILE A 84 -1.16 -7.56 5.48
CA ILE A 84 -1.39 -7.76 6.92
C ILE A 84 -2.42 -8.87 7.07
N HIS A 85 -1.98 -10.05 7.49
CA HIS A 85 -2.84 -11.17 7.84
C HIS A 85 -3.36 -10.98 9.28
N GLY A 86 -4.68 -11.03 9.50
CA GLY A 86 -5.22 -11.11 10.87
C GLY A 86 -6.47 -10.29 11.24
N LEU A 87 -7.16 -9.62 10.31
CA LEU A 87 -8.43 -8.92 10.64
C LEU A 87 -9.71 -9.75 10.47
N ALA A 88 -9.61 -10.96 9.91
CA ALA A 88 -10.80 -11.77 9.65
C ALA A 88 -11.38 -12.45 10.92
N ASP A 89 -10.63 -12.51 12.03
CA ASP A 89 -11.05 -13.24 13.25
C ASP A 89 -11.40 -12.35 14.45
N ALA A 90 -11.49 -11.03 14.28
CA ALA A 90 -12.03 -10.16 15.32
C ALA A 90 -13.57 -10.12 15.21
N LEU A 91 -14.23 -11.20 15.66
CA LEU A 91 -15.66 -11.20 15.93
C LEU A 91 -15.96 -10.05 16.91
N THR A 92 -16.72 -9.05 16.45
CA THR A 92 -17.27 -8.04 17.34
C THR A 92 -18.59 -8.58 17.86
N TYR A 93 -18.66 -8.90 19.15
CA TYR A 93 -19.89 -9.26 19.84
C TYR A 93 -20.56 -7.98 20.36
N GLU A 94 -21.90 -7.92 20.33
CA GLU A 94 -22.70 -6.95 21.07
C GLU A 94 -22.82 -7.33 22.55
#